data_AF-A0A2T7HBT1-F1
#
_entry.id   AF-A0A2T7HBT1-F1
#
_cell.length_a   1.000
_cell.length_b   1.000
_cell.length_c   1.000
_cell.angle_alpha   90.00
_cell.angle_beta   90.00
_cell.angle_gamma   90.00
#
_symmetry.space_group_name_H-M   'P 1'
#
loop_
_entity.id
_entity.type
_entity.pdbx_description
1 polymer ?
#
loop_
_entity_poly.entity_id
_entity_poly.type
_entity_poly.pdbx_seq_one_letter_code
_entity_poly.pdbx_strand_id
1 'polypeptide(L)'
;MFFLLRTAFWLTLVLVLIPLGSDRESTPITEKVDPVSAFLVAQATVSDISGFCSRNPRACETGGNALTVIGSRARDGARIVYEFLDTQIAERSEDDALVTGSTSAPQAGVPHEISTAGALLQPALETVSPAETGFGPVPRSKPRSGRKT
;
A
#
# COMPACT_ATOMS: atom_id res chain seq x y z
N MET A 1 21.50 -11.02 15.58
CA MET A 1 20.16 -11.38 16.10
C MET A 1 19.42 -10.24 16.80
N PHE A 2 20.09 -9.30 17.47
CA PHE A 2 19.44 -8.22 18.22
C PHE A 2 18.78 -7.12 17.37
N PHE A 3 19.12 -7.03 16.08
CA PHE A 3 18.57 -6.04 15.14
C PHE A 3 17.07 -6.23 14.91
N LEU A 4 16.63 -7.47 14.68
CA LEU A 4 15.22 -7.78 14.43
C LEU A 4 14.33 -7.51 15.64
N LEU A 5 14.83 -7.79 16.85
CA LEU A 5 14.12 -7.48 18.09
C LEU A 5 13.98 -5.97 18.28
N ARG A 6 15.03 -5.20 17.96
CA ARG A 6 14.99 -3.74 18.02
C ARG A 6 14.00 -3.17 17.00
N THR A 7 14.06 -3.59 15.73
CA THR A 7 13.14 -3.10 14.70
C THR A 7 11.69 -3.49 14.96
N ALA A 8 11.43 -4.72 15.41
CA ALA A 8 10.08 -5.17 15.76
C ALA A 8 9.53 -4.36 16.95
N PHE A 9 10.34 -4.15 17.99
CA PHE A 9 9.95 -3.32 19.14
C PHE A 9 9.62 -1.88 18.73
N TRP A 10 10.47 -1.25 17.90
CA TRP A 10 10.21 0.11 17.43
C TRP A 10 8.98 0.20 16.53
N LEU A 11 8.72 -0.79 15.68
CA LEU A 11 7.50 -0.83 14.86
C LEU A 11 6.25 -0.95 15.74
N THR A 12 6.25 -1.83 16.75
CA THR A 12 5.10 -1.98 17.65
C THR A 12 4.86 -0.72 18.48
N LEU A 13 5.92 -0.07 18.98
CA LEU A 13 5.82 1.20 19.71
C LEU A 13 5.18 2.29 18.84
N VAL A 14 5.64 2.44 17.60
CA VAL A 14 5.09 3.41 16.65
C VAL A 14 3.63 3.07 16.32
N LEU A 15 3.28 1.80 16.14
CA LEU A 15 1.91 1.37 15.84
C LEU A 15 0.93 1.64 16.99
N VAL A 16 1.41 1.60 18.23
CA VAL A 16 0.61 1.95 19.43
C VAL A 16 0.51 3.47 19.60
N LEU A 17 1.57 4.21 19.24
CA LEU A 17 1.63 5.67 19.39
C LEU A 17 0.92 6.42 18.25
N ILE A 18 0.79 5.80 17.08
CA ILE A 18 -0.11 6.23 16.00
C ILE A 18 -1.47 5.60 16.32
N PRO A 19 -2.45 6.30 16.89
CA PRO A 19 -3.78 5.73 17.10
C PRO A 19 -4.41 5.40 15.74
N LEU A 20 -4.29 4.15 15.29
CA LEU A 20 -5.01 3.61 14.13
C LEU A 20 -6.46 3.37 14.54
N GLY A 21 -7.23 4.45 14.65
CA GLY A 21 -8.66 4.37 14.92
C GLY A 21 -9.04 4.83 16.31
N SER A 22 -9.18 6.14 16.47
CA SER A 22 -10.11 6.71 17.44
C SER A 22 -10.82 7.89 16.81
N ASP A 23 -11.71 7.60 15.87
CA ASP A 23 -13.00 8.29 15.77
C ASP A 23 -14.06 7.24 15.44
N ARG A 24 -14.78 6.87 16.49
CA ARG A 24 -16.08 6.23 16.38
C ARG A 24 -17.08 7.29 15.96
N GLU A 25 -17.09 7.62 14.67
CA GLU A 25 -18.26 8.12 14.00
C GLU A 25 -18.52 7.15 12.86
N SER A 26 -19.75 6.67 12.79
CA SER A 26 -20.31 5.75 11.81
C SER A 26 -20.20 6.27 10.37
N THR A 27 -18.98 6.41 9.86
CA THR A 27 -18.70 6.37 8.43
C THR A 27 -18.32 4.93 8.14
N PRO A 28 -19.12 4.16 7.39
CA PRO A 28 -18.60 2.93 6.86
C PRO A 28 -17.46 3.36 5.95
N ILE A 29 -16.21 3.12 6.35
CA ILE A 29 -15.09 3.06 5.41
C ILE A 29 -15.33 1.82 4.56
N THR A 30 -16.35 1.94 3.71
CA THR A 30 -16.42 1.26 2.45
C THR A 30 -15.64 2.18 1.53
N GLU A 31 -14.33 2.24 1.71
CA GLU A 31 -13.48 2.60 0.59
C GLU A 31 -13.68 1.45 -0.41
N LYS A 32 -14.76 1.55 -1.20
CA LYS A 32 -15.11 0.58 -2.22
C LYS A 32 -14.03 0.72 -3.28
N VAL A 33 -12.93 0.00 -3.09
CA VAL A 33 -11.90 -0.14 -4.10
C VAL A 33 -12.59 -0.79 -5.29
N ASP A 34 -12.85 0.01 -6.32
CA ASP A 34 -13.50 -0.48 -7.52
C ASP A 34 -12.53 -1.44 -8.23
N PRO A 35 -12.89 -2.72 -8.43
CA PRO A 35 -11.97 -3.72 -8.95
C PRO A 35 -11.50 -3.39 -10.36
N VAL A 36 -12.31 -2.67 -11.15
CA VAL A 36 -11.93 -2.21 -12.49
C VAL A 36 -10.86 -1.13 -12.39
N SER A 37 -11.04 -0.15 -11.50
CA SER A 37 -10.05 0.90 -11.24
C SER A 37 -8.72 0.32 -10.75
N ALA A 38 -8.75 -0.65 -9.84
CA ALA A 38 -7.56 -1.32 -9.32
C ALA A 38 -6.81 -2.07 -10.42
N PHE A 39 -7.55 -2.74 -11.31
CA PHE A 39 -6.96 -3.41 -12.48
C PHE A 39 -6.30 -2.42 -13.44
N LEU A 40 -6.95 -1.29 -13.72
CA LEU A 40 -6.38 -0.24 -14.58
C LEU A 40 -5.11 0.37 -13.98
N VAL A 41 -5.09 0.63 -12.68
CA VAL A 41 -3.89 1.12 -11.96
C VAL A 41 -2.76 0.09 -12.00
N ALA A 42 -3.07 -1.19 -11.81
CA ALA A 42 -2.08 -2.26 -11.90
C ALA A 42 -1.47 -2.35 -13.31
N GLN A 43 -2.30 -2.27 -14.36
CA GLN A 43 -1.84 -2.26 -15.75
C GLN A 43 -0.94 -1.05 -16.05
N ALA A 44 -1.32 0.14 -15.58
CA ALA A 44 -0.50 1.35 -15.72
C ALA A 44 0.87 1.18 -15.03
N THR A 45 0.90 0.55 -13.86
CA THR A 45 2.13 0.25 -13.12
C THR A 45 3.03 -0.72 -13.87
N VAL A 46 2.46 -1.79 -14.45
CA VAL A 46 3.22 -2.75 -15.28
C VAL A 46 3.83 -2.06 -16.51
N SER A 47 3.10 -1.14 -17.12
CA SER A 47 3.61 -0.32 -18.22
C SER A 47 4.84 0.50 -17.79
N ASP A 48 4.80 1.16 -16.63
CA ASP A 48 5.95 1.92 -16.12
C ASP A 48 7.17 1.03 -15.83
N ILE A 49 6.94 -0.13 -15.20
CA ILE A 49 7.99 -1.13 -14.95
C ILE A 49 8.64 -1.58 -16.25
N SER A 50 7.87 -1.74 -17.34
CA SER A 50 8.43 -2.10 -18.65
C SER A 50 9.44 -1.05 -19.16
N GLY A 51 9.14 0.24 -18.94
CA GLY A 51 10.05 1.34 -19.23
C GLY A 51 11.29 1.34 -18.34
N PHE A 52 11.15 1.00 -17.06
CA PHE A 52 12.28 0.81 -16.14
C PHE A 52 13.19 -0.35 -16.59
N CYS A 53 12.62 -1.47 -17.01
CA CYS A 53 13.38 -2.63 -17.49
C CYS A 53 14.19 -2.34 -18.75
N SER A 54 13.65 -1.52 -19.67
CA SER A 54 14.41 -1.06 -20.84
C SER A 54 15.68 -0.29 -20.43
N ARG A 55 15.61 0.50 -19.36
CA ARG A 55 16.76 1.25 -18.83
C ARG A 55 17.70 0.41 -17.95
N ASN A 56 17.19 -0.62 -17.28
CA ASN A 56 17.94 -1.43 -16.31
C ASN A 56 17.70 -2.95 -16.50
N PRO A 57 18.23 -3.55 -17.58
CA PRO A 57 17.91 -4.95 -17.94
C PRO A 57 18.36 -5.97 -16.87
N ARG A 58 19.51 -5.74 -16.23
CA ARG A 58 20.05 -6.64 -15.19
C ARG A 58 19.17 -6.71 -13.93
N ALA A 59 18.50 -5.60 -13.59
CA ALA A 59 17.58 -5.55 -12.45
C ALA A 59 16.33 -6.40 -12.72
N CYS A 60 15.76 -6.31 -13.94
CA CYS A 60 14.59 -7.10 -14.30
C CYS A 60 14.90 -8.58 -14.52
N GLU A 61 16.09 -8.95 -15.01
CA GLU A 61 16.52 -10.35 -15.10
C GLU A 61 16.63 -10.99 -13.70
N THR A 62 17.32 -10.32 -12.78
CA THR A 62 17.49 -10.82 -11.41
C THR A 62 16.16 -10.83 -10.65
N GLY A 63 15.36 -9.77 -10.79
CA GLY A 63 14.04 -9.66 -10.20
C GLY A 63 13.05 -10.68 -10.76
N GLY A 64 13.07 -10.93 -12.07
CA GLY A 64 12.21 -11.91 -12.74
C GLY A 64 12.46 -13.35 -12.25
N ASN A 65 13.73 -13.70 -12.03
CA ASN A 65 14.09 -15.00 -11.43
C ASN A 65 13.52 -15.15 -10.01
N ALA A 66 13.62 -14.10 -9.18
CA ALA A 66 13.04 -14.09 -7.84
C ALA A 66 11.50 -14.18 -7.88
N LEU A 67 10.86 -13.41 -8.77
CA LEU A 67 9.40 -13.40 -8.95
C LEU A 67 8.85 -14.74 -9.43
N THR A 68 9.60 -15.51 -10.21
CA THR A 68 9.17 -16.85 -10.65
C THR A 68 9.04 -17.81 -9.46
N VAL A 69 10.02 -17.78 -8.54
CA VAL A 69 9.98 -18.60 -7.32
C VAL A 69 8.83 -18.18 -6.42
N ILE A 70 8.67 -16.86 -6.18
CA ILE A 70 7.59 -16.33 -5.35
C ILE A 70 6.22 -16.61 -5.98
N GLY A 71 6.10 -16.45 -7.29
CA GLY A 71 4.86 -16.63 -8.05
C GLY A 71 4.36 -18.07 -8.02
N SER A 72 5.25 -19.07 -8.07
CA SER A 72 4.84 -20.48 -7.90
C SER A 72 4.16 -20.72 -6.56
N ARG A 73 4.75 -20.23 -5.46
CA ARG A 73 4.19 -20.35 -4.11
C ARG A 73 2.92 -19.52 -3.92
N ALA A 74 2.84 -18.36 -4.57
CA ALA A 74 1.64 -17.53 -4.52
C ALA A 74 0.44 -18.23 -5.18
N ARG A 75 0.65 -19.01 -6.25
CA ARG A 75 -0.41 -19.82 -6.89
C ARG A 75 -0.89 -20.94 -5.96
N ASP A 76 0.04 -21.64 -5.31
CA ASP A 76 -0.31 -22.68 -4.34
C ASP A 76 -1.09 -22.08 -3.16
N GLY A 77 -0.67 -20.92 -2.65
CA GLY A 77 -1.38 -20.19 -1.60
C GLY A 77 -2.77 -19.71 -2.05
N ALA A 78 -2.89 -19.19 -3.27
CA ALA A 78 -4.17 -18.77 -3.82
C ALA A 78 -5.15 -19.95 -3.89
N ARG A 79 -4.69 -21.14 -4.33
CA ARG A 79 -5.51 -22.35 -4.36
C ARG A 79 -6.07 -22.71 -2.99
N ILE A 80 -5.23 -22.70 -1.95
CA ILE A 80 -5.66 -23.01 -0.58
C ILE A 80 -6.73 -22.03 -0.10
N VAL A 81 -6.53 -20.72 -0.36
CA VAL A 81 -7.51 -19.69 0.01
C VAL A 81 -8.83 -19.87 -0.76
N TYR A 82 -8.76 -20.18 -2.06
CA TYR A 82 -9.97 -20.43 -2.84
C TYR A 82 -10.75 -21.66 -2.37
N GLU A 83 -10.05 -22.77 -2.09
CA GLU A 83 -10.69 -23.98 -1.55
C GLU A 83 -11.35 -23.70 -0.19
N PHE A 84 -10.69 -22.94 0.69
CA PHE A 84 -11.27 -22.52 1.97
C PHE A 84 -12.50 -21.61 1.81
N LEU A 85 -12.46 -20.65 0.88
CA LEU A 85 -13.60 -19.78 0.63
C LEU A 85 -14.78 -20.57 0.04
N ASP A 86 -14.51 -21.51 -0.86
CA ASP A 86 -15.53 -22.37 -1.46
C ASP A 86 -16.25 -23.21 -0.40
N THR A 87 -15.52 -23.83 0.54
CA THR A 87 -16.13 -24.59 1.64
C THR A 87 -16.96 -23.71 2.56
N GLN A 88 -16.46 -22.53 2.94
CA GLN A 88 -17.21 -21.61 3.82
C GLN A 88 -18.48 -21.04 3.16
N ILE A 89 -18.45 -20.80 1.84
CA ILE A 89 -19.62 -20.33 1.10
C ILE A 89 -20.63 -21.46 0.91
N ALA A 90 -20.17 -22.69 0.65
CA ALA A 90 -21.03 -23.86 0.56
C ALA A 90 -21.79 -24.11 1.87
N GLU A 91 -21.10 -24.09 3.02
CA GLU A 91 -21.72 -24.23 4.35
C GLU A 91 -22.72 -23.09 4.64
N ARG A 92 -22.44 -21.86 4.19
CA ARG A 92 -23.36 -20.73 4.35
C ARG A 92 -24.59 -20.82 3.46
N SER A 93 -24.48 -21.48 2.31
CA SER A 93 -25.56 -21.60 1.32
C SER A 93 -26.62 -22.63 1.73
N GLU A 94 -26.33 -23.50 2.71
CA GLU A 94 -27.32 -24.44 3.26
C GLU A 94 -28.30 -23.77 4.25
N ASP A 95 -27.92 -22.63 4.85
CA ASP A 95 -28.70 -21.91 5.86
C ASP A 95 -29.28 -20.55 5.41
N ASP A 96 -28.90 -20.02 4.24
CA ASP A 96 -29.37 -18.71 3.78
C ASP A 96 -29.88 -18.76 2.33
N ALA A 97 -31.14 -18.34 2.12
CA ALA A 97 -31.76 -18.30 0.80
C ALA A 97 -30.91 -17.45 -0.16
N LEU A 98 -30.51 -18.05 -1.29
CA LEU A 98 -29.68 -17.46 -2.35
C LEU A 98 -30.09 -16.02 -2.70
N VAL A 99 -29.39 -15.04 -2.12
CA VAL A 99 -29.45 -13.64 -2.57
C VAL A 99 -28.56 -13.52 -3.80
N THR A 100 -29.16 -13.71 -4.97
CA THR A 100 -28.54 -13.39 -6.26
C THR A 100 -28.34 -11.87 -6.32
N GLY A 101 -27.14 -11.41 -6.67
CA GLY A 101 -26.76 -10.00 -6.65
C GLY A 101 -27.52 -9.15 -7.67
N SER A 102 -28.74 -8.72 -7.33
CA SER A 102 -29.42 -7.62 -8.01
C SER A 102 -28.96 -6.31 -7.40
N THR A 103 -28.28 -5.50 -8.19
CA THR A 103 -27.94 -4.11 -7.87
C THR A 103 -29.18 -3.35 -7.41
N SER A 104 -29.15 -2.73 -6.23
CA SER A 104 -30.20 -1.84 -5.77
C SER A 104 -30.37 -0.71 -6.80
N ALA A 105 -31.58 -0.58 -7.35
CA ALA A 105 -31.92 0.48 -8.27
C ALA A 105 -31.71 1.86 -7.61
N PRO A 106 -31.14 2.86 -8.30
CA PRO A 106 -30.98 4.19 -7.74
C PRO A 106 -32.38 4.80 -7.50
N GLN A 107 -32.71 5.09 -6.24
CA GLN A 107 -33.88 5.88 -5.93
C GLN A 107 -33.60 7.33 -6.35
N ALA A 108 -34.34 7.77 -7.36
CA ALA A 108 -34.34 9.13 -7.84
C ALA A 108 -35.02 10.06 -6.81
N GLY A 109 -34.37 11.20 -6.56
CA GLY A 109 -35.02 12.42 -6.11
C GLY A 109 -34.61 12.88 -4.71
N VAL A 110 -33.74 13.90 -4.64
CA VAL A 110 -34.12 15.24 -4.14
C VAL A 110 -33.13 16.26 -4.76
N PRO A 111 -33.57 17.42 -5.31
CA PRO A 111 -32.66 18.47 -5.75
C PRO A 111 -32.15 19.22 -4.52
N HIS A 112 -30.82 19.35 -4.36
CA HIS A 112 -30.27 20.31 -3.42
C HIS A 112 -29.33 21.28 -4.12
N GLU A 113 -29.52 22.54 -3.76
CA GLU A 113 -29.29 23.71 -4.57
C GLU A 113 -27.82 23.99 -4.87
N ILE A 114 -27.62 24.57 -6.05
CA ILE A 114 -26.38 25.22 -6.48
C ILE A 114 -26.19 26.47 -5.61
N SER A 115 -25.36 26.41 -4.58
CA SER A 115 -24.85 27.61 -3.93
C SER A 115 -23.60 28.07 -4.67
N THR A 116 -23.74 29.20 -5.35
CA THR A 116 -22.71 29.82 -6.18
C THR A 116 -21.93 30.84 -5.34
N ALA A 117 -20.62 30.88 -5.59
CA ALA A 117 -19.70 32.00 -5.41
C ALA A 117 -19.03 32.24 -4.04
N GLY A 118 -17.71 32.45 -4.12
CA GLY A 118 -16.84 32.97 -3.07
C GLY A 118 -15.53 32.17 -2.99
N ALA A 119 -14.64 32.23 -4.00
CA ALA A 119 -13.42 33.04 -3.90
C ALA A 119 -12.83 33.01 -2.47
N LEU A 120 -11.73 32.31 -2.20
CA LEU A 120 -10.39 32.76 -2.58
C LEU A 120 -9.38 31.60 -2.51
N LEU A 121 -8.52 31.56 -3.52
CA LEU A 121 -7.25 30.86 -3.55
C LEU A 121 -6.37 31.29 -2.36
N GLN A 122 -5.69 30.34 -1.72
CA GLN A 122 -4.28 30.47 -1.33
C GLN A 122 -3.70 29.15 -0.79
N PRO A 123 -2.61 28.62 -1.39
CA PRO A 123 -1.72 27.68 -0.71
C PRO A 123 -0.82 28.48 0.23
N ALA A 124 -0.92 28.25 1.53
CA ALA A 124 0.01 28.85 2.49
C ALA A 124 1.36 28.13 2.39
N LEU A 125 2.27 28.70 1.61
CA LEU A 125 3.71 28.50 1.76
C LEU A 125 4.16 29.32 2.96
N GLU A 126 4.48 28.68 4.07
CA GLU A 126 5.24 29.36 5.12
C GLU A 126 6.37 28.48 5.67
N THR A 127 7.58 28.89 5.30
CA THR A 127 8.78 28.93 6.13
C THR A 127 9.53 27.62 6.37
N VAL A 128 10.43 27.32 5.41
CA VAL A 128 11.73 26.71 5.72
C VAL A 128 12.53 27.72 6.54
N SER A 129 12.93 27.36 7.76
CA SER A 129 14.02 28.02 8.47
C SER A 129 14.92 26.97 9.13
N PRO A 130 16.24 26.98 8.88
CA PRO A 130 17.16 25.95 9.33
C PRO A 130 17.61 26.25 10.75
N ALA A 131 17.36 25.33 11.68
CA ALA A 131 18.06 25.31 12.95
C ALA A 131 19.33 24.45 12.79
N GLU A 132 20.46 25.11 12.58
CA GLU A 132 21.78 24.51 12.72
C GLU A 132 21.94 23.86 14.09
N THR A 133 22.38 22.61 14.11
CA THR A 133 22.93 21.98 15.32
C THR A 133 24.26 21.30 14.99
N GLY A 134 25.33 21.97 15.41
CA GLY A 134 26.64 21.47 15.82
C GLY A 134 27.22 20.26 15.10
N PHE A 135 28.09 20.51 14.12
CA PHE A 135 29.08 19.53 13.67
C PHE A 135 29.99 19.11 14.84
N GLY A 136 29.71 17.95 15.43
CA GLY A 136 30.70 17.19 16.19
C GLY A 136 31.80 16.66 15.26
N PRO A 137 32.98 16.28 15.78
CA PRO A 137 34.10 15.88 14.94
C PRO A 137 33.74 14.66 14.07
N VAL A 138 33.82 14.87 12.74
CA VAL A 138 33.61 13.82 11.73
C VAL A 138 34.62 12.68 11.93
N PRO A 139 34.22 11.39 11.87
CA PRO A 139 35.15 10.28 11.95
C PRO A 139 36.08 10.29 10.73
N ARG A 140 37.39 10.47 10.97
CA ARG A 140 38.43 10.32 9.94
C ARG A 140 38.42 8.87 9.44
N SER A 141 38.30 8.68 8.13
CA SER A 141 38.50 7.35 7.52
C SER A 141 39.94 6.89 7.76
N LYS A 142 40.09 5.68 8.31
CA LYS A 142 41.41 5.03 8.48
C LYS A 142 42.07 4.89 7.09
N PRO A 143 43.36 5.26 6.93
CA PRO A 143 44.08 4.91 5.72
C PRO A 143 44.20 3.39 5.62
N ARG A 144 43.77 2.85 4.46
CA ARG A 144 43.95 1.45 4.09
C ARG A 144 45.44 1.18 3.95
N SER A 145 46.06 0.73 5.03
CA SER A 145 47.40 0.16 5.01
C SER A 145 47.37 -1.14 4.20
N GLY A 146 48.20 -1.20 3.16
CA GLY A 146 48.69 -2.45 2.58
C GLY A 146 48.15 -2.81 1.19
N ARG A 147 48.92 -2.47 0.16
CA ARG A 147 49.24 -3.45 -0.89
C ARG A 147 50.72 -3.39 -1.21
N LYS A 148 51.38 -4.50 -0.88
CA LYS A 148 52.78 -4.84 -1.18
C LYS A 148 53.01 -4.90 -2.68
N THR A 149 54.10 -4.30 -3.14
CA THR A 149 55.00 -4.81 -4.20
C THR A 149 56.40 -4.37 -3.83
#